data_AF-A0A8H4NMT3-F1
#
_entry.id   AF-A0A8H4NMT3-F1
#
_cell.length_a   1.000
_cell.length_b   1.000
_cell.length_c   1.000
_cell.angle_alpha   90.00
_cell.angle_beta   90.00
_cell.angle_gamma   90.00
#
_symmetry.space_group_name_H-M   'P 1'
#
loop_
_entity.id
_entity.type
_entity.pdbx_description
1 polymer ?
#
loop_
_entity_poly.entity_id
_entity_poly.type
_entity_poly.pdbx_seq_one_letter_code
_entity_poly.pdbx_strand_id
1 'polypeptide(L)'
;MSLSSILLGQLPSTLYLLNGDQASDLNFTAYDSYAKSQQGLFKELSSPAINPHDTELLGKVADHLRQHGQRDEALTYVSTLSRNADSVACQTTLDLVTRLILMVEVGCLEKSSGFMYQTGPRTAPLWTKDSLTDLTTKLFPISSYQGYSGLSITPGFDAWSLENVAGIRIEFTDNLADHLRLTNNNTQLYIFHHVAYLEKQRYE
;
A
#
# COMPACT_ATOMS: atom_id res chain seq x y z
N MET A 1 -6.16 12.46 16.61
CA MET A 1 -4.99 11.85 15.93
C MET A 1 -5.39 11.57 14.49
N SER A 2 -4.49 11.79 13.52
CA SER A 2 -4.77 11.47 12.11
C SER A 2 -4.68 9.95 11.89
N LEU A 3 -5.42 9.41 10.93
CA LEU A 3 -5.38 8.00 10.52
C LEU A 3 -3.95 7.58 10.16
N SER A 4 -3.23 8.43 9.42
CA SER A 4 -1.82 8.20 9.09
C SER A 4 -0.92 8.05 10.32
N SER A 5 -1.16 8.81 11.39
CA SER A 5 -0.35 8.72 12.61
C SER A 5 -0.57 7.43 13.39
N ILE A 6 -1.77 6.85 13.28
CA ILE A 6 -2.15 5.60 13.97
C ILE A 6 -1.64 4.40 13.15
N LEU A 7 -1.87 4.39 11.85
CA LEU A 7 -1.60 3.24 10.99
C LEU A 7 -0.13 3.16 10.55
N LEU A 8 0.48 4.31 10.27
CA LEU A 8 1.88 4.38 9.82
C LEU A 8 2.81 4.82 10.97
N GLY A 9 2.32 5.09 12.18
CA GLY A 9 3.12 5.66 13.29
C GLY A 9 3.49 7.13 13.13
N GLN A 10 4.42 7.64 13.94
CA GLN A 10 4.81 9.06 13.94
C GLN A 10 6.28 9.22 13.52
N LEU A 11 6.53 10.22 12.66
CA LEU A 11 7.89 10.67 12.34
C LEU A 11 8.35 11.67 13.42
N PRO A 12 9.64 11.67 13.79
CA PRO A 12 10.20 12.71 14.64
C PRO A 12 10.07 14.09 13.99
N SER A 13 9.59 15.08 14.73
CA SER A 13 9.42 16.45 14.23
C SER A 13 10.72 17.15 13.86
N THR A 14 11.87 16.60 14.30
CA THR A 14 13.21 17.12 14.00
C THR A 14 13.76 16.65 12.66
N LEU A 15 13.00 15.84 11.93
CA LEU A 15 13.43 15.23 10.69
C LEU A 15 13.18 16.16 9.49
N TYR A 16 14.17 16.28 8.61
CA TYR A 16 14.10 17.06 7.39
C TYR A 16 13.97 16.14 6.17
N LEU A 17 13.09 16.54 5.25
CA LEU A 17 12.82 15.87 3.99
C LEU A 17 13.92 16.20 2.96
N LEU A 18 13.93 15.48 1.83
CA LEU A 18 14.92 15.70 0.76
C LEU A 18 14.90 17.12 0.18
N ASN A 19 13.74 17.75 0.15
CA ASN A 19 13.57 19.10 -0.34
C ASN A 19 13.93 20.18 0.70
N GLY A 20 14.31 19.78 1.92
CA GLY A 20 14.66 20.67 3.02
C GLY A 20 13.49 21.07 3.93
N ASP A 21 12.27 20.63 3.62
CA ASP A 21 11.09 20.89 4.46
C ASP A 21 11.10 20.00 5.72
N GLN A 22 10.30 20.35 6.73
CA GLN A 22 10.20 19.55 7.95
C GLN A 22 9.20 18.40 7.77
N ALA A 23 9.42 17.28 8.47
CA ALA A 23 8.49 16.15 8.46
C ALA A 23 7.07 16.53 8.97
N SER A 24 6.94 17.61 9.76
CA SER A 24 5.66 18.17 10.18
C SER A 24 4.84 18.74 9.02
N ASP A 25 5.49 19.09 7.90
CA ASP A 25 4.85 19.71 6.73
C ASP A 25 4.26 18.65 5.79
N LEU A 26 4.50 17.36 6.06
CA LEU A 26 3.94 16.26 5.29
C LEU A 26 2.41 16.24 5.36
N ASN A 27 1.78 16.44 4.20
CA ASN A 27 0.33 16.39 4.06
C ASN A 27 -0.16 14.96 3.74
N PHE A 28 -0.76 14.30 4.73
CA PHE A 28 -1.35 12.96 4.59
C PHE A 28 -2.82 12.95 4.13
N THR A 29 -3.38 14.05 3.64
CA THR A 29 -4.80 14.11 3.20
C THR A 29 -5.12 13.09 2.10
N ALA A 30 -4.20 12.88 1.16
CA ALA A 30 -4.34 11.87 0.10
C ALA A 30 -4.36 10.44 0.69
N TYR A 31 -3.44 10.15 1.62
CA TYR A 31 -3.41 8.89 2.36
C TYR A 31 -4.70 8.67 3.16
N ASP A 32 -5.17 9.67 3.90
CA ASP A 32 -6.38 9.57 4.71
C ASP A 32 -7.62 9.31 3.83
N SER A 33 -7.64 9.85 2.61
CA SER A 33 -8.69 9.60 1.61
C SER A 33 -8.61 8.17 1.07
N TYR A 34 -7.41 7.68 0.76
CA TYR A 34 -7.16 6.29 0.39
C TYR A 34 -7.61 5.33 1.50
N ALA A 35 -7.22 5.60 2.75
CA ALA A 35 -7.56 4.76 3.89
C ALA A 35 -9.08 4.63 4.05
N LYS A 36 -9.81 5.75 3.99
CA LYS A 36 -11.29 5.74 4.03
C LYS A 36 -11.90 4.94 2.88
N SER A 37 -11.33 5.05 1.68
CA SER A 37 -11.76 4.27 0.51
C SER A 37 -11.58 2.77 0.75
N GLN A 38 -10.41 2.32 1.22
CA GLN A 38 -10.16 0.91 1.53
C GLN A 38 -11.07 0.40 2.66
N GLN A 39 -11.29 1.19 3.71
CA GLN A 39 -12.22 0.82 4.79
C GLN A 39 -13.65 0.64 4.27
N GLY A 40 -14.11 1.51 3.36
CA GLY A 40 -15.41 1.37 2.71
C GLY A 40 -15.53 0.10 1.87
N LEU A 41 -14.52 -0.18 1.05
CA LEU A 41 -14.46 -1.39 0.22
C LEU A 41 -14.54 -2.67 1.05
N PHE A 42 -13.75 -2.78 2.12
CA PHE A 42 -13.73 -3.97 2.98
C PHE A 42 -15.01 -4.16 3.78
N LYS A 43 -15.72 -3.06 4.09
CA LYS A 43 -17.02 -3.11 4.75
C LYS A 43 -18.13 -3.59 3.80
N GLU A 44 -18.09 -3.19 2.54
CA GLU A 44 -19.11 -3.54 1.55
C GLU A 44 -18.87 -4.91 0.93
N LEU A 45 -17.61 -5.26 0.70
CA LEU A 45 -17.22 -6.40 -0.15
C LEU A 45 -16.66 -7.57 0.64
N SER A 46 -16.54 -7.48 1.96
CA SER A 46 -15.96 -8.55 2.79
C SER A 46 -16.53 -8.55 4.21
N SER A 47 -16.06 -9.47 5.05
CA SER A 47 -16.51 -9.61 6.44
C SER A 47 -15.30 -9.72 7.38
N PRO A 48 -14.58 -8.61 7.62
CA PRO A 48 -13.42 -8.61 8.50
C PRO A 48 -13.83 -8.85 9.96
N ALA A 49 -12.95 -9.52 10.71
CA ALA A 49 -13.09 -9.78 12.14
C ALA A 49 -13.11 -8.50 12.98
N ILE A 50 -12.40 -7.45 12.54
CA ILE A 50 -12.43 -6.11 13.15
C ILE A 50 -13.20 -5.17 12.23
N ASN A 51 -14.03 -4.30 12.80
CA ASN A 51 -14.75 -3.29 12.03
C ASN A 51 -13.74 -2.40 11.28
N PRO A 52 -13.85 -2.22 9.94
CA PRO A 52 -12.92 -1.40 9.16
C PRO A 52 -12.80 0.05 9.64
N HIS A 53 -13.82 0.58 10.33
CA HIS A 53 -13.79 1.94 10.87
C HIS A 53 -13.27 2.02 12.31
N ASP A 54 -12.96 0.89 12.96
CA ASP A 54 -12.31 0.86 14.27
C ASP A 54 -10.81 1.11 14.13
N THR A 55 -10.45 2.38 13.99
CA THR A 55 -9.07 2.80 13.75
C THR A 55 -8.14 2.46 14.92
N GLU A 56 -8.66 2.34 16.14
CA GLU A 56 -7.84 2.01 17.31
C GLU A 56 -7.39 0.55 17.26
N LEU A 57 -8.31 -0.37 17.01
CA LEU A 57 -7.97 -1.80 16.88
C LEU A 57 -7.13 -2.07 15.65
N LEU A 58 -7.43 -1.43 14.51
CA LEU A 58 -6.59 -1.52 13.31
C LEU A 58 -5.18 -0.99 13.55
N GLY A 59 -5.04 0.10 14.32
CA GLY A 59 -3.74 0.64 14.75
C GLY A 59 -2.93 -0.36 15.55
N LYS A 60 -3.55 -1.07 16.50
CA LYS A 60 -2.88 -2.12 17.30
C LYS A 60 -2.36 -3.27 16.43
N VAL A 61 -3.14 -3.67 15.42
CA VAL A 61 -2.71 -4.70 14.45
C VAL A 61 -1.56 -4.15 13.59
N ALA A 62 -1.62 -2.87 13.19
CA ALA A 62 -0.55 -2.24 12.43
C ALA A 62 0.76 -2.15 13.21
N ASP A 63 0.71 -1.78 14.48
CA ASP A 63 1.86 -1.78 15.38
C ASP A 63 2.47 -3.17 15.53
N HIS A 64 1.63 -4.20 15.71
CA HIS A 64 2.08 -5.58 15.82
C HIS A 64 2.75 -6.07 14.52
N LEU A 65 2.18 -5.74 13.36
CA LEU A 65 2.76 -6.07 12.06
C LEU A 65 4.13 -5.46 11.85
N ARG A 66 4.32 -4.20 12.25
CA ARG A 66 5.62 -3.52 12.14
C ARG A 66 6.69 -4.09 13.07
N GLN A 67 6.29 -4.63 14.23
CA GLN A 67 7.23 -5.20 15.21
C GLN A 67 7.62 -6.66 14.90
N HIS A 68 6.67 -7.49 14.50
CA HIS A 68 6.87 -8.94 14.40
C HIS A 68 6.91 -9.46 12.96
N GLY A 69 6.20 -8.80 12.04
CA GLY A 69 6.19 -9.13 10.61
C GLY A 69 5.69 -10.53 10.23
N GLN A 70 5.42 -11.44 11.16
CA GLN A 70 5.01 -12.81 10.87
C GLN A 70 3.49 -12.93 10.71
N ARG A 71 3.06 -13.63 9.66
CA ARG A 71 1.64 -13.79 9.33
C ARG A 71 0.87 -14.56 10.41
N ASP A 72 1.35 -15.73 10.81
CA ASP A 72 0.62 -16.63 11.71
C ASP A 72 0.50 -16.03 13.13
N GLU A 73 1.53 -15.30 13.56
CA GLU A 73 1.50 -14.52 14.80
C GLU A 73 0.47 -13.38 14.69
N ALA A 74 0.47 -12.64 13.58
CA ALA A 74 -0.50 -11.57 13.35
C ALA A 74 -1.95 -12.08 13.26
N LEU A 75 -2.20 -13.24 12.66
CA LEU A 75 -3.54 -13.88 12.64
C LEU A 75 -3.98 -14.28 14.05
N THR A 76 -3.07 -14.82 14.85
CA THR A 76 -3.34 -15.16 16.26
C THR A 76 -3.62 -13.89 17.07
N TYR A 77 -2.90 -12.80 16.81
CA TYR A 77 -3.14 -11.51 17.43
C TYR A 77 -4.52 -10.92 17.04
N VAL A 78 -4.90 -10.96 15.76
CA VAL A 78 -6.21 -10.49 15.30
C VAL A 78 -7.35 -11.29 15.92
N SER A 79 -7.24 -12.62 15.98
CA SER A 79 -8.28 -13.49 16.56
C SER A 79 -8.49 -13.22 18.06
N THR A 80 -7.39 -13.04 18.81
CA THR A 80 -7.46 -12.69 20.23
C THR A 80 -8.03 -11.28 20.46
N LEU A 81 -7.64 -10.31 19.63
CA LEU A 81 -8.11 -8.92 19.73
C LEU A 81 -9.59 -8.78 19.37
N SER A 82 -10.04 -9.44 18.31
CA SER A 82 -11.42 -9.40 17.83
C SER A 82 -12.37 -10.34 18.58
N ARG A 83 -11.83 -11.27 19.38
CA ARG A 83 -12.56 -12.41 19.97
C ARG A 83 -13.33 -13.21 18.91
N ASN A 84 -12.78 -13.27 17.69
CA ASN A 84 -13.33 -13.99 16.56
C ASN A 84 -12.38 -15.12 16.16
N ALA A 85 -12.91 -16.35 16.11
CA ALA A 85 -12.14 -17.54 15.72
C ALA A 85 -12.22 -17.83 14.21
N ASP A 86 -13.00 -17.06 13.45
CA ASP A 86 -13.10 -17.21 12.00
C ASP A 86 -11.79 -16.77 11.32
N SER A 87 -11.05 -17.76 10.81
CA SER A 87 -9.78 -17.55 10.12
C SER A 87 -9.92 -16.69 8.87
N VAL A 88 -11.06 -16.76 8.16
CA VAL A 88 -11.31 -15.97 6.95
C VAL A 88 -11.48 -14.50 7.34
N ALA A 89 -12.32 -14.22 8.32
CA ALA A 89 -12.53 -12.86 8.84
C ALA A 89 -11.24 -12.25 9.41
N CYS A 90 -10.41 -13.06 10.08
CA CYS A 90 -9.10 -12.63 10.57
C CYS A 90 -8.14 -12.30 9.42
N GLN A 91 -8.10 -13.14 8.38
CA GLN A 91 -7.29 -12.88 7.19
C GLN A 91 -7.76 -11.61 6.46
N THR A 92 -9.07 -11.40 6.32
CA THR A 92 -9.61 -10.18 5.70
C THR A 92 -9.20 -8.92 6.47
N THR A 93 -9.17 -8.99 7.81
CA THR A 93 -8.67 -7.87 8.63
C THR A 93 -7.19 -7.63 8.40
N LEU A 94 -6.41 -8.70 8.32
CA LEU A 94 -4.98 -8.65 8.05
C LEU A 94 -4.71 -8.02 6.68
N ASP A 95 -5.42 -8.46 5.64
CA ASP A 95 -5.31 -7.92 4.29
C ASP A 95 -5.64 -6.42 4.24
N LEU A 96 -6.68 -5.97 4.96
CA LEU A 96 -7.00 -4.55 5.09
C LEU A 96 -5.84 -3.78 5.72
N VAL A 97 -5.33 -4.23 6.86
CA VAL A 97 -4.24 -3.53 7.56
C VAL A 97 -2.97 -3.52 6.69
N THR A 98 -2.65 -4.62 6.03
CA THR A 98 -1.52 -4.70 5.09
C THR A 98 -1.67 -3.71 3.95
N ARG A 99 -2.86 -3.58 3.35
CA ARG A 99 -3.14 -2.55 2.32
C ARG A 99 -2.94 -1.13 2.85
N LEU A 100 -3.41 -0.86 4.07
CA LEU A 100 -3.30 0.46 4.69
C LEU A 100 -1.84 0.83 5.03
N ILE A 101 -1.01 -0.14 5.39
CA ILE A 101 0.41 0.10 5.70
C ILE A 101 1.25 0.19 4.44
N LEU A 102 1.13 -0.78 3.52
CA LEU A 102 2.01 -0.86 2.35
C LEU A 102 1.53 -0.01 1.17
N MET A 103 0.27 0.45 1.19
CA MET A 103 -0.41 1.02 0.03
C MET A 103 -0.31 0.13 -1.22
N VAL A 104 -0.37 -1.19 -1.00
CA VAL A 104 -0.35 -2.20 -2.05
C VAL A 104 -1.63 -3.01 -1.99
N GLU A 105 -2.21 -3.32 -3.14
CA GLU A 105 -3.34 -4.24 -3.23
C GLU A 105 -2.89 -5.67 -2.88
N VAL A 106 -3.25 -6.13 -1.67
CA VAL A 106 -2.96 -7.47 -1.17
C VAL A 106 -4.27 -8.19 -0.80
N GLY A 107 -4.33 -9.50 -1.03
CA GLY A 107 -5.52 -10.30 -0.68
C GLY A 107 -6.70 -10.14 -1.63
N CYS A 108 -7.75 -10.93 -1.41
CA CYS A 108 -8.92 -11.01 -2.29
C CYS A 108 -10.16 -10.40 -1.63
N LEU A 109 -10.83 -9.47 -2.34
CA LEU A 109 -12.15 -8.98 -1.99
C LEU A 109 -13.18 -9.80 -2.79
N GLU A 110 -13.62 -10.92 -2.23
CA GLU A 110 -14.69 -11.73 -2.83
C GLU A 110 -16.05 -11.21 -2.38
N LYS A 111 -16.87 -10.75 -3.33
CA LYS A 111 -18.31 -10.59 -3.04
C LYS A 111 -18.90 -11.96 -2.73
N SER A 112 -19.88 -11.99 -1.83
CA SER A 112 -20.76 -13.16 -1.58
C SER A 112 -21.47 -13.71 -2.84
N SER A 113 -21.43 -12.96 -3.95
CA SER A 113 -21.90 -13.36 -5.28
C SER A 113 -20.85 -14.08 -6.16
N GLY A 114 -19.65 -14.38 -5.65
CA GLY A 114 -18.60 -15.10 -6.39
C GLY A 114 -17.81 -14.25 -7.41
N PHE A 115 -17.91 -12.92 -7.35
CA PHE A 115 -17.12 -12.01 -8.19
C PHE A 115 -15.92 -11.47 -7.40
N MET A 116 -14.72 -11.66 -7.94
CA MET A 116 -13.49 -11.08 -7.40
C MET A 116 -13.43 -9.60 -7.78
N TYR A 117 -13.39 -8.70 -6.79
CA TYR A 117 -13.14 -7.29 -7.05
C TYR A 117 -11.63 -7.05 -7.14
N GLN A 118 -11.13 -7.03 -8.37
CA GLN A 118 -9.75 -6.60 -8.67
C GLN A 118 -9.78 -5.10 -8.93
N THR A 119 -9.13 -4.33 -8.07
CA THR A 119 -9.00 -2.88 -8.20
C THR A 119 -7.90 -2.48 -9.18
N GLY A 120 -6.96 -3.38 -9.48
CA GLY A 120 -5.88 -3.15 -10.43
C GLY A 120 -5.66 -4.28 -11.46
N PRO A 121 -4.77 -4.06 -12.44
CA PRO A 121 -4.46 -4.99 -13.53
C PRO A 121 -3.59 -6.19 -13.11
N ARG A 122 -3.47 -6.48 -11.81
CA ARG A 122 -2.71 -7.60 -11.24
C ARG A 122 -3.68 -8.47 -10.45
N THR A 123 -3.49 -9.78 -10.49
CA THR A 123 -4.01 -10.63 -9.40
C THR A 123 -3.28 -10.20 -8.14
N ALA A 124 -4.03 -9.66 -7.16
CA ALA A 124 -3.46 -9.24 -5.89
C ALA A 124 -2.69 -10.42 -5.28
N PRO A 125 -1.41 -10.24 -4.91
CA PRO A 125 -0.67 -11.31 -4.26
C PRO A 125 -1.40 -11.70 -2.98
N LEU A 126 -1.64 -13.01 -2.85
CA LEU A 126 -2.16 -13.58 -1.64
C LEU A 126 -0.98 -13.72 -0.66
N TRP A 127 -1.11 -13.12 0.53
CA TRP A 127 -0.17 -13.38 1.60
C TRP A 127 -0.41 -14.80 2.11
N THR A 128 0.23 -15.78 1.48
CA THR A 128 -0.09 -17.22 1.67
C THR A 128 0.86 -17.94 2.62
N LYS A 129 2.10 -17.48 2.73
CA LYS A 129 3.13 -17.96 3.67
C LYS A 129 4.14 -16.83 3.91
N ASP A 130 4.95 -16.99 4.96
CA ASP A 130 6.14 -16.21 5.24
C ASP A 130 5.91 -14.85 5.94
N SER A 131 7.02 -14.12 6.15
CA SER A 131 7.03 -12.80 6.80
C SER A 131 6.54 -11.69 5.85
N LEU A 132 6.19 -10.53 6.41
CA LEU A 132 5.87 -9.31 5.67
C LEU A 132 7.04 -8.91 4.75
N THR A 133 8.29 -9.16 5.17
CA THR A 133 9.49 -8.94 4.38
C THR A 133 9.55 -9.81 3.13
N ASP A 134 9.08 -11.05 3.19
CA ASP A 134 9.03 -11.94 2.03
C ASP A 134 7.95 -11.47 1.05
N LEU A 135 6.82 -10.97 1.56
CA LEU A 135 5.79 -10.33 0.75
C LEU A 135 6.32 -9.08 0.04
N THR A 136 7.01 -8.18 0.76
CA THR A 136 7.59 -6.97 0.15
C THR A 136 8.69 -7.31 -0.84
N THR A 137 9.53 -8.32 -0.58
CA THR A 137 10.56 -8.79 -1.53
C THR A 137 9.95 -9.37 -2.81
N LYS A 138 8.81 -10.06 -2.72
CA LYS A 138 8.06 -10.56 -3.89
C LYS A 138 7.38 -9.43 -4.67
N LEU A 139 6.89 -8.41 -3.96
CA LEU A 139 6.23 -7.24 -4.54
C LEU A 139 7.21 -6.29 -5.24
N PHE A 140 8.34 -6.05 -4.59
CA PHE A 140 9.41 -5.16 -5.00
C PHE A 140 10.70 -5.97 -5.12
N PRO A 141 10.79 -6.87 -6.12
CA PRO A 141 12.01 -7.62 -6.32
C PRO A 141 13.13 -6.62 -6.54
N ILE A 142 14.18 -6.73 -5.73
CA ILE A 142 15.43 -6.01 -5.97
C ILE A 142 16.00 -6.63 -7.24
N SER A 143 15.52 -6.18 -8.40
CA SER A 143 16.25 -6.39 -9.64
C SER A 143 17.59 -5.74 -9.39
N SER A 144 18.65 -6.54 -9.39
CA SER A 144 20.02 -6.05 -9.47
C SER A 144 20.02 -4.91 -10.46
N TYR A 145 20.15 -3.68 -9.96
CA TYR A 145 20.27 -2.50 -10.80
C TYR A 145 21.43 -2.79 -11.72
N GLN A 146 21.14 -3.21 -12.95
CA GLN A 146 22.13 -3.16 -14.00
C GLN A 146 22.27 -1.68 -14.23
N GLY A 147 23.23 -1.08 -13.51
CA GLY A 147 23.38 0.35 -13.41
C GLY A 147 23.26 0.91 -14.81
N TYR A 148 22.25 1.73 -15.04
CA TYR A 148 22.12 2.50 -16.27
C TYR A 148 23.17 3.64 -16.23
N SER A 149 24.44 3.29 -15.98
CA SER A 149 25.59 4.17 -16.08
C SER A 149 25.84 4.41 -17.58
N GLY A 150 24.99 5.23 -18.18
CA GLY A 150 25.07 5.55 -19.61
C GLY A 150 23.79 6.06 -20.24
N LEU A 151 22.61 5.83 -19.63
CA LEU A 151 21.38 6.48 -20.09
C LEU A 151 21.27 7.84 -19.41
N SER A 152 21.84 8.86 -20.06
CA SER A 152 21.45 10.23 -19.76
C SER A 152 20.00 10.39 -20.18
N ILE A 153 19.09 10.50 -19.21
CA ILE A 153 17.71 10.91 -19.46
C ILE A 153 17.80 12.29 -20.10
N THR A 154 17.55 12.37 -21.40
CA THR A 154 17.68 13.60 -22.15
C THR A 154 16.73 14.65 -21.58
N PRO A 155 17.06 15.96 -21.62
CA PRO A 155 16.25 17.03 -21.04
C PRO A 155 14.81 17.19 -21.58
N GLY A 156 14.34 16.29 -22.47
CA GLY A 156 12.99 16.24 -23.00
C GLY A 156 12.27 14.93 -22.71
N PHE A 157 12.73 14.11 -21.76
CA PHE A 157 12.00 12.95 -21.27
C PHE A 157 11.20 13.35 -20.03
N ASP A 158 10.09 14.04 -20.26
CA ASP A 158 9.17 14.53 -19.24
C ASP A 158 7.76 13.95 -19.47
N ALA A 159 6.83 14.24 -18.55
CA ALA A 159 5.46 13.77 -18.66
C ALA A 159 4.80 14.20 -19.98
N TRP A 160 5.11 15.41 -20.44
CA TRP A 160 4.54 15.94 -21.67
C TRP A 160 5.01 15.18 -22.90
N SER A 161 6.30 14.86 -23.00
CA SER A 161 6.83 14.09 -24.13
C SER A 161 6.40 12.63 -24.11
N LEU A 162 6.24 12.04 -22.91
CA LEU A 162 5.65 10.70 -22.78
C LEU A 162 4.25 10.66 -23.38
N GLU A 163 3.37 11.61 -23.03
CA GLU A 163 2.00 11.64 -23.51
C GLU A 163 1.88 12.05 -24.98
N ASN A 164 2.58 13.11 -25.39
CA ASN A 164 2.37 13.75 -26.69
C ASN A 164 3.29 13.25 -27.80
N VAL A 165 4.47 12.70 -27.46
CA VAL A 165 5.44 12.21 -28.45
C VAL A 165 5.45 10.68 -28.46
N ALA A 166 5.52 10.05 -27.28
CA ALA A 166 5.56 8.58 -27.19
C ALA A 166 4.15 7.94 -27.19
N GLY A 167 3.08 8.73 -27.04
CA GLY A 167 1.71 8.22 -26.97
C GLY A 167 1.44 7.39 -25.71
N ILE A 168 2.24 7.58 -24.66
CA ILE A 168 2.14 6.89 -23.39
C ILE A 168 1.34 7.77 -22.43
N ARG A 169 0.10 7.39 -22.16
CA ARG A 169 -0.78 8.09 -21.23
C ARG A 169 -0.30 7.89 -19.79
N ILE A 170 -0.27 8.95 -19.01
CA ILE A 170 0.03 8.87 -17.59
C ILE A 170 -1.27 8.75 -16.80
N GLU A 171 -1.36 7.74 -15.94
CA GLU A 171 -2.46 7.59 -14.99
C GLU A 171 -1.93 7.49 -13.56
N PHE A 172 -2.62 8.13 -12.63
CA PHE A 172 -2.26 8.06 -11.22
C PHE A 172 -2.83 6.79 -10.57
N THR A 173 -2.05 6.19 -9.67
CA THR A 173 -2.45 4.99 -8.93
C THR A 173 -2.24 5.16 -7.43
N ASP A 174 -3.17 4.59 -6.65
CA ASP A 174 -3.07 4.43 -5.20
C ASP A 174 -2.29 3.15 -4.82
N ASN A 175 -2.02 2.27 -5.79
CA ASN A 175 -1.30 1.01 -5.58
C ASN A 175 0.19 1.19 -5.89
N LEU A 176 1.03 1.16 -4.85
CA LEU A 176 2.47 1.33 -4.98
C LEU A 176 3.11 0.26 -5.88
N ALA A 177 2.57 -0.96 -5.88
CA ALA A 177 3.10 -2.05 -6.72
C ALA A 177 2.89 -1.84 -8.22
N ASP A 178 2.01 -0.91 -8.61
CA ASP A 178 1.82 -0.51 -10.01
C ASP A 178 2.65 0.72 -10.41
N HIS A 179 3.46 1.27 -9.49
CA HIS A 179 4.31 2.41 -9.82
C HIS A 179 5.28 2.09 -10.97
N LEU A 180 5.31 2.98 -11.97
CA LEU A 180 6.09 2.87 -13.21
C LEU A 180 5.74 1.65 -14.06
N ARG A 181 4.56 1.06 -13.84
CA ARG A 181 4.10 -0.06 -14.65
C ARG A 181 3.55 0.44 -15.98
N LEU A 182 4.09 -0.12 -17.06
CA LEU A 182 3.52 -0.02 -18.40
C LEU A 182 2.43 -1.08 -18.59
N THR A 183 1.27 -0.64 -19.04
CA THR A 183 0.11 -1.49 -19.34
C THR A 183 -0.48 -1.11 -20.69
N ASN A 184 -1.57 -1.78 -21.10
CA ASN A 184 -2.27 -1.52 -22.35
C ASN A 184 -1.32 -1.46 -23.56
N ASN A 185 -0.59 -2.55 -23.80
CA ASN A 185 0.39 -2.64 -24.88
C ASN A 185 1.45 -1.51 -24.85
N ASN A 186 1.93 -1.14 -23.66
CA ASN A 186 2.92 -0.08 -23.43
C ASN A 186 2.43 1.35 -23.75
N THR A 187 1.12 1.57 -23.77
CA THR A 187 0.54 2.92 -24.03
C THR A 187 0.05 3.61 -22.76
N GLN A 188 0.17 2.98 -21.60
CA GLN A 188 -0.27 3.55 -20.35
C GLN A 188 0.73 3.29 -19.23
N LEU A 189 1.17 4.35 -18.56
CA LEU A 189 2.11 4.34 -17.46
C LEU A 189 1.41 4.75 -16.17
N TYR A 190 1.52 3.93 -15.13
CA TYR A 190 0.99 4.27 -13.80
C TYR A 190 2.03 5.00 -12.93
N ILE A 191 1.62 6.11 -12.31
CA ILE A 191 2.43 6.88 -11.37
C ILE A 191 1.76 6.88 -10.00
N PHE A 192 2.48 6.38 -8.99
CA PHE A 192 2.03 6.45 -7.61
C PHE A 192 2.26 7.85 -7.08
N HIS A 193 1.22 8.46 -6.49
CA HIS A 193 1.21 9.89 -6.19
C HIS A 193 1.16 10.24 -4.70
N HIS A 194 1.20 9.26 -3.79
CA HIS A 194 1.21 9.54 -2.35
C HIS A 194 2.62 9.90 -1.86
N VAL A 195 3.08 11.09 -2.22
CA VAL A 195 4.44 11.58 -1.91
C VAL A 195 4.72 11.59 -0.41
N ALA A 196 3.75 12.02 0.41
CA ALA A 196 3.93 12.05 1.86
C ALA A 196 4.12 10.65 2.46
N TYR A 197 3.48 9.64 1.88
CA TYR A 197 3.70 8.25 2.24
C TYR A 197 5.10 7.78 1.82
N LEU A 198 5.52 8.07 0.58
CA LEU A 198 6.87 7.69 0.11
C LEU A 198 7.96 8.31 0.97
N GLU A 199 7.88 9.60 1.26
CA GLU A 199 8.85 10.29 2.12
C GLU A 199 8.93 9.64 3.50
N LYS A 200 7.79 9.26 4.08
CA LYS A 200 7.75 8.56 5.36
C LYS A 200 8.44 7.20 5.33
N GLN A 201 8.17 6.38 4.31
CA GLN A 201 8.75 5.05 4.18
C GLN A 201 10.28 5.06 4.04
N ARG A 202 10.90 6.21 3.72
CA ARG A 202 12.37 6.33 3.67
C ARG A 202 13.04 6.27 5.04
N TYR A 203 12.29 6.52 6.10
CA TYR A 203 12.82 6.67 7.47
C TYR A 203 12.33 5.55 8.40
N GLU A 204 11.63 4.55 7.88
CA GLU A 204 11.33 3.28 8.56
C GLU A 204 12.41 2.24 8.23
#